data_AF-A0AAX0Q9P3-F1
#
_entry.id   AF-A0AAX0Q9P3-F1
#
_cell.length_a   1.000
_cell.length_b   1.000
_cell.length_c   1.000
_cell.angle_alpha   90.00
_cell.angle_beta   90.00
_cell.angle_gamma   90.00
#
_symmetry.space_group_name_H-M   'P 1'
#
loop_
_entity.id
_entity.type
_entity.pdbx_description
1 polymer ?
#
loop_
_entity_poly.entity_id
_entity_poly.type
_entity_poly.pdbx_seq_one_letter_code
_entity_poly.pdbx_strand_id
1 'polypeptide(L)'
;MAATLTLAFFDSPVWNNLALILGQLLLVFIVFWMVFSILMAILIVISIHKKQMYFPRLLRPFFTIMEGTVKIVCLLLGVDGKELMEFLIRIDNEMNFSNFAKTPVEKRVIFFPQCLRSRDCPAHLTPDGLKCVSCGRCGLGRAIPALNAAGYKTFIIPGSTFIKRMVKKYQPKAMIGVGCMMEVKEGLQMGRKISMTTIGVMTKTDGCVETTMDYEELMEVASLGLAEQIVMEPDPRSGTR
;
A
#
# COMPACT_ATOMS: atom_id res chain seq x y z
N MET A 1 37.73 -42.82 -24.35
CA MET A 1 36.56 -43.68 -24.07
C MET A 1 35.50 -42.99 -23.20
N ALA A 2 35.85 -42.14 -22.23
CA ALA A 2 34.84 -41.39 -21.45
C ALA A 2 34.10 -40.29 -22.26
N ALA A 3 34.81 -39.55 -23.13
CA ALA A 3 34.22 -38.45 -23.92
C ALA A 3 33.30 -38.92 -25.07
N THR A 4 33.45 -40.16 -25.52
CA THR A 4 32.61 -40.76 -26.57
C THR A 4 31.28 -41.30 -26.02
N LEU A 5 31.25 -41.70 -24.74
CA LEU A 5 30.03 -42.12 -24.04
C LEU A 5 29.14 -40.93 -23.65
N THR A 6 29.74 -39.76 -23.37
CA THR A 6 28.98 -38.54 -23.05
C THR A 6 28.27 -37.94 -24.26
N LEU A 7 28.88 -37.96 -25.44
CA LEU A 7 28.24 -37.48 -26.68
C LEU A 7 27.09 -38.41 -27.13
N ALA A 8 27.28 -39.73 -27.04
CA ALA A 8 26.24 -40.70 -27.34
C ALA A 8 25.04 -40.64 -26.38
N PHE A 9 25.25 -40.18 -25.15
CA PHE A 9 24.16 -39.95 -24.20
C PHE A 9 23.29 -38.76 -24.62
N PHE A 10 23.86 -37.65 -25.10
CA PHE A 10 23.10 -36.50 -25.60
C PHE A 10 22.46 -36.71 -26.98
N ASP A 11 23.03 -37.58 -27.83
CA ASP A 11 22.48 -37.93 -29.16
C ASP A 11 21.34 -38.96 -29.12
N SER A 12 20.92 -39.40 -27.93
CA SER A 12 19.79 -40.31 -27.85
C SER A 12 18.51 -39.59 -28.32
N PRO A 13 17.64 -40.27 -29.10
CA PRO A 13 16.39 -39.66 -29.58
C PRO A 13 15.49 -39.16 -28.44
N VAL A 14 15.67 -39.70 -27.23
CA VAL A 14 14.99 -39.24 -26.02
C VAL A 14 15.46 -37.85 -25.59
N TRP A 15 16.77 -37.58 -25.61
CA TRP A 15 17.31 -36.27 -25.24
C TRP A 15 17.00 -35.19 -26.27
N ASN A 16 17.04 -35.53 -27.57
CA ASN A 16 16.61 -34.60 -28.61
C ASN A 16 15.12 -34.25 -28.51
N ASN A 17 14.25 -35.23 -28.28
CA ASN A 17 12.83 -34.98 -28.05
C ASN A 17 12.58 -34.18 -26.76
N LEU A 18 13.31 -34.48 -25.68
CA LEU A 18 13.23 -33.73 -24.42
C LEU A 18 13.66 -32.27 -24.61
N ALA A 19 14.78 -32.03 -25.29
CA ALA A 19 15.30 -30.70 -25.60
C ALA A 19 14.32 -29.90 -26.48
N LEU A 20 13.70 -30.54 -27.48
CA LEU A 20 12.68 -29.92 -28.32
C LEU A 20 11.41 -29.58 -27.54
N ILE A 21 10.94 -30.46 -26.66
CA ILE A 21 9.77 -30.20 -25.80
C ILE A 21 10.07 -29.03 -24.84
N LEU A 22 11.25 -29.02 -24.21
CA LEU A 22 11.71 -27.94 -23.35
C LEU A 22 11.80 -26.61 -24.12
N GLY A 23 12.36 -26.62 -25.33
CA GLY A 23 12.43 -25.46 -26.21
C GLY A 23 11.05 -24.93 -26.59
N GLN A 24 10.13 -25.82 -26.97
CA GLN A 24 8.75 -25.45 -27.30
C GLN A 24 8.00 -24.86 -26.11
N LEU A 25 8.16 -25.45 -24.92
CA LEU A 25 7.56 -24.91 -23.68
C LEU A 25 8.10 -23.52 -23.35
N LEU A 26 9.41 -23.30 -23.48
CA LEU A 26 10.04 -22.00 -23.28
C LEU A 26 9.50 -20.96 -24.27
N LEU A 27 9.37 -21.33 -25.54
CA LEU A 27 8.90 -20.44 -26.60
C LEU A 27 7.43 -20.06 -26.39
N VAL A 28 6.58 -21.04 -26.05
CA VAL A 28 5.17 -20.80 -25.68
C VAL A 28 5.08 -19.88 -24.45
N PHE A 29 5.93 -20.09 -23.45
CA PHE A 29 5.98 -19.22 -22.27
C PHE A 29 6.34 -17.78 -22.64
N ILE A 30 7.39 -17.57 -23.45
CA ILE A 30 7.82 -16.24 -23.91
C ILE A 30 6.69 -15.54 -24.69
N VAL A 31 6.07 -16.24 -25.64
CA VAL A 31 4.97 -15.70 -26.45
C VAL A 31 3.77 -15.36 -25.58
N PHE A 32 3.41 -16.24 -24.63
CA PHE A 32 2.34 -15.99 -23.67
C PHE A 32 2.61 -14.71 -22.86
N TRP A 33 3.83 -14.53 -22.34
CA TRP A 33 4.20 -13.32 -21.60
C TRP A 33 4.20 -12.06 -22.46
N MET A 34 4.62 -12.16 -23.72
CA MET A 34 4.59 -11.05 -24.66
C MET A 34 3.15 -10.62 -24.96
N VAL A 35 2.26 -11.57 -25.25
CA VAL A 35 0.83 -11.30 -25.49
C VAL A 35 0.16 -10.75 -24.23
N PHE A 36 0.45 -11.32 -23.07
CA PHE A 36 -0.07 -10.87 -21.78
C PHE A 36 0.36 -9.44 -21.45
N SER A 37 1.63 -9.09 -21.72
CA SER A 37 2.16 -7.73 -21.55
C SER A 37 1.46 -6.73 -22.46
N ILE A 38 1.28 -7.05 -23.75
CA ILE A 38 0.58 -6.19 -24.71
C ILE A 38 -0.88 -5.99 -24.28
N LEU A 39 -1.57 -7.07 -23.91
CA LEU A 39 -2.96 -7.01 -23.46
C LEU A 39 -3.10 -6.16 -22.17
N MET A 40 -2.16 -6.29 -21.23
CA MET A 40 -2.14 -5.45 -20.02
C MET A 40 -1.84 -3.98 -20.33
N ALA A 41 -0.89 -3.68 -21.23
CA ALA A 41 -0.61 -2.32 -21.67
C ALA A 41 -1.86 -1.67 -22.29
N ILE A 42 -2.58 -2.39 -23.15
CA ILE A 42 -3.85 -1.94 -23.74
C ILE A 42 -4.89 -1.66 -22.65
N LEU A 43 -5.04 -2.57 -21.67
CA LEU A 43 -5.97 -2.37 -20.55
C LEU A 43 -5.59 -1.16 -19.70
N ILE A 44 -4.31 -0.91 -19.44
CA ILE A 44 -3.82 0.26 -18.71
C ILE A 44 -4.13 1.54 -19.48
N VAL A 45 -3.83 1.60 -20.79
CA VAL A 45 -4.10 2.76 -21.64
C VAL A 45 -5.60 3.06 -21.69
N ILE A 46 -6.45 2.05 -21.86
CA ILE A 46 -7.92 2.21 -21.83
C ILE A 46 -8.39 2.68 -20.44
N SER A 47 -7.79 2.15 -19.36
CA SER A 47 -8.10 2.53 -17.98
C SER A 47 -7.78 4.01 -17.69
N ILE A 48 -6.63 4.49 -18.17
CA ILE A 48 -6.20 5.89 -18.04
C ILE A 48 -7.14 6.81 -18.84
N HIS A 49 -7.50 6.44 -20.08
CA HIS A 49 -8.34 7.29 -20.93
C HIS A 49 -9.78 7.46 -20.43
N LYS A 50 -10.35 6.46 -19.74
CA LYS A 50 -11.77 6.53 -19.31
C LYS A 50 -11.99 7.08 -17.90
N LYS A 51 -10.94 7.46 -17.16
CA LYS A 51 -11.01 7.96 -15.75
C LYS A 51 -11.89 7.11 -14.81
N GLN A 52 -12.18 5.88 -15.21
CA GLN A 52 -12.94 4.88 -14.48
C GLN A 52 -12.20 3.58 -14.69
N MET A 53 -11.51 3.13 -13.64
CA MET A 53 -10.92 1.81 -13.53
C MET A 53 -12.03 0.76 -13.73
N TYR A 54 -12.21 0.29 -14.96
CA TYR A 54 -13.34 -0.55 -15.35
C TYR A 54 -13.31 -1.94 -14.68
N PHE A 55 -12.15 -2.36 -14.14
CA PHE A 55 -12.03 -3.67 -13.48
C PHE A 55 -10.89 -3.76 -12.44
N PRO A 56 -11.01 -3.11 -11.26
CA PRO A 56 -10.03 -3.25 -10.19
C PRO A 56 -9.86 -4.73 -9.75
N ARG A 57 -10.85 -5.61 -9.99
CA ARG A 57 -10.74 -7.04 -9.68
C ARG A 57 -9.79 -7.83 -10.59
N LEU A 58 -9.59 -7.43 -11.85
CA LEU A 58 -8.75 -8.17 -12.81
C LEU A 58 -7.31 -7.65 -12.80
N LEU A 59 -7.11 -6.35 -12.62
CA LEU A 59 -5.79 -5.74 -12.54
C LEU A 59 -5.06 -6.07 -11.22
N ARG A 60 -5.79 -6.18 -10.09
CA ARG A 60 -5.21 -6.48 -8.76
C ARG A 60 -4.34 -7.75 -8.68
N PRO A 61 -4.76 -8.93 -9.19
CA PRO A 61 -3.90 -10.12 -9.18
C PRO A 61 -2.67 -9.94 -10.07
N PHE A 62 -2.81 -9.29 -11.24
CA PHE A 62 -1.68 -9.00 -12.13
C PHE A 62 -0.63 -8.11 -11.45
N PHE A 63 -1.03 -6.99 -10.85
CA PHE A 63 -0.12 -6.10 -10.12
C PHE A 63 0.59 -6.81 -8.97
N THR A 64 -0.07 -7.75 -8.29
CA THR A 64 0.54 -8.49 -7.17
C THR A 64 1.62 -9.46 -7.65
N ILE A 65 1.40 -10.16 -8.77
CA ILE A 65 2.40 -11.06 -9.37
C ILE A 65 3.55 -10.23 -9.96
N MET A 66 3.21 -9.13 -10.65
CA MET A 66 4.19 -8.22 -11.24
C MET A 66 5.09 -7.60 -10.16
N GLU A 67 4.53 -7.17 -9.02
CA GLU A 67 5.31 -6.66 -7.86
C GLU A 67 6.39 -7.66 -7.42
N GLY A 68 6.09 -8.97 -7.42
CA GLY A 68 7.06 -10.01 -7.09
C GLY A 68 8.21 -10.08 -8.10
N THR A 69 7.89 -10.11 -9.39
CA THR A 69 8.90 -10.18 -10.46
C THR A 69 9.75 -8.91 -10.57
N VAL A 70 9.13 -7.73 -10.47
CA VAL A 70 9.83 -6.44 -10.55
C VAL A 70 10.79 -6.28 -9.38
N LYS A 71 10.45 -6.72 -8.16
CA LYS A 71 11.39 -6.70 -7.04
C LYS A 71 12.62 -7.55 -7.28
N ILE A 72 12.44 -8.76 -7.82
CA ILE A 72 13.56 -9.66 -8.11
C ILE A 72 14.46 -9.03 -9.18
N VAL A 73 13.86 -8.45 -10.23
CA VAL A 73 14.60 -7.77 -11.30
C VAL A 73 15.29 -6.50 -10.78
N CYS A 74 14.62 -5.65 -10.01
CA CYS A 74 15.21 -4.44 -9.41
C CYS A 74 16.36 -4.76 -8.44
N LEU A 75 16.23 -5.83 -7.65
CA LEU A 75 17.30 -6.31 -6.78
C LEU A 75 18.51 -6.79 -7.61
N LEU A 76 18.27 -7.45 -8.75
CA LEU A 76 19.33 -7.87 -9.68
C LEU A 76 19.98 -6.68 -10.43
N LEU A 77 19.22 -5.61 -10.67
CA LEU A 77 19.68 -4.40 -11.37
C LEU A 77 20.25 -3.32 -10.45
N GLY A 78 20.25 -3.51 -9.13
CA GLY A 78 20.78 -2.54 -8.16
C GLY A 78 19.94 -1.27 -8.03
N VAL A 79 18.67 -1.30 -8.39
CA VAL A 79 17.74 -0.17 -8.23
C VAL A 79 17.38 -0.01 -6.76
N ASP A 80 17.36 1.22 -6.25
CA ASP A 80 16.96 1.50 -4.87
C ASP A 80 15.52 1.04 -4.64
N GLY A 81 15.35 0.08 -3.73
CA GLY A 81 14.05 -0.51 -3.41
C GLY A 81 13.06 0.51 -2.85
N LYS A 82 13.53 1.64 -2.32
CA LYS A 82 12.67 2.70 -1.77
C LYS A 82 11.81 3.38 -2.83
N GLU A 83 12.41 3.85 -3.92
CA GLU A 83 11.69 4.55 -4.99
C GLU A 83 10.60 3.67 -5.61
N LEU A 84 10.92 2.39 -5.85
CA LEU A 84 9.95 1.41 -6.34
C LEU A 84 8.77 1.25 -5.37
N MET A 85 9.04 1.20 -4.07
CA MET A 85 7.98 1.04 -3.06
C MET A 85 7.07 2.26 -2.97
N GLU A 86 7.63 3.47 -3.00
CA GLU A 86 6.84 4.70 -3.04
C GLU A 86 5.95 4.76 -4.28
N PHE A 87 6.51 4.40 -5.44
CA PHE A 87 5.75 4.33 -6.69
C PHE A 87 4.57 3.34 -6.60
N LEU A 88 4.80 2.16 -6.02
CA LEU A 88 3.74 1.16 -5.81
C LEU A 88 2.65 1.67 -4.86
N ILE A 89 3.02 2.37 -3.79
CA ILE A 89 2.06 3.00 -2.86
C ILE A 89 1.21 4.04 -3.58
N ARG A 90 1.83 4.90 -4.40
CA ARG A 90 1.10 5.91 -5.19
C ARG A 90 0.11 5.28 -6.15
N ILE A 91 0.51 4.22 -6.85
CA ILE A 91 -0.42 3.47 -7.71
C ILE A 91 -1.57 2.92 -6.87
N ASP A 92 -1.30 2.18 -5.79
CA ASP A 92 -2.33 1.58 -4.94
C ASP A 92 -3.32 2.64 -4.41
N ASN A 93 -2.83 3.83 -4.04
CA ASN A 93 -3.67 4.96 -3.65
C ASN A 93 -4.56 5.45 -4.79
N GLU A 94 -3.99 5.71 -5.96
CA GLU A 94 -4.74 6.18 -7.15
C GLU A 94 -5.83 5.18 -7.55
N MET A 95 -5.54 3.88 -7.49
CA MET A 95 -6.53 2.84 -7.78
C MET A 95 -7.73 2.86 -6.81
N ASN A 96 -7.53 3.29 -5.57
CA ASN A 96 -8.55 3.32 -4.54
C ASN A 96 -9.20 4.70 -4.38
N PHE A 97 -8.60 5.76 -4.91
CA PHE A 97 -9.00 7.16 -4.74
C PHE A 97 -10.50 7.38 -5.01
N SER A 98 -10.98 6.95 -6.17
CA SER A 98 -12.39 7.13 -6.56
C SER A 98 -13.38 6.37 -5.66
N ASN A 99 -13.02 5.16 -5.20
CA ASN A 99 -13.86 4.38 -4.29
C ASN A 99 -13.83 4.95 -2.87
N PHE A 100 -12.68 5.50 -2.46
CA PHE A 100 -12.52 6.15 -1.16
C PHE A 100 -13.39 7.40 -1.09
N ALA A 101 -13.30 8.29 -2.09
CA ALA A 101 -14.09 9.51 -2.18
C ALA A 101 -15.62 9.25 -2.15
N LYS A 102 -16.09 8.16 -2.78
CA LYS A 102 -17.51 7.77 -2.77
C LYS A 102 -17.99 7.17 -1.44
N THR A 103 -17.09 6.75 -0.56
CA THR A 103 -17.47 6.11 0.72
C THR A 103 -17.85 7.20 1.72
N PRO A 104 -18.99 7.13 2.43
CA PRO A 104 -19.34 8.11 3.46
C PRO A 104 -18.32 8.14 4.60
N VAL A 105 -18.00 9.33 5.15
CA VAL A 105 -16.92 9.52 6.13
C VAL A 105 -17.13 8.74 7.42
N GLU A 106 -18.39 8.56 7.85
CA GLU A 106 -18.75 7.82 9.06
C GLU A 106 -18.44 6.31 8.93
N LYS A 107 -18.23 5.84 7.68
CA LYS A 107 -17.84 4.47 7.36
C LYS A 107 -16.34 4.37 7.04
N ARG A 108 -15.58 5.45 7.20
CA ARG A 108 -14.13 5.49 7.04
C ARG A 108 -13.46 5.46 8.41
N VAL A 109 -12.25 4.88 8.44
CA VAL A 109 -11.41 4.83 9.64
C VAL A 109 -10.01 5.32 9.31
N ILE A 110 -9.34 5.96 10.27
CA ILE A 110 -7.93 6.34 10.15
C ILE A 110 -7.11 5.62 11.21
N PHE A 111 -6.07 4.94 10.77
CA PHE A 111 -5.11 4.25 11.63
C PHE A 111 -3.81 5.04 11.69
N PHE A 112 -3.47 5.53 12.87
CA PHE A 112 -2.21 6.20 13.16
C PHE A 112 -1.20 5.23 13.77
N PRO A 113 0.09 5.34 13.43
CA PRO A 113 1.13 4.55 14.05
C PRO A 113 1.46 5.15 15.44
N GLN A 114 1.86 4.29 16.37
CA GLN A 114 2.35 4.76 17.68
C GLN A 114 3.61 5.63 17.57
N CYS A 115 4.36 5.51 16.48
CA CYS A 115 5.64 6.20 16.26
C CYS A 115 5.51 7.72 16.18
N LEU A 116 4.33 8.26 15.82
CA LEU A 116 4.06 9.70 15.80
C LEU A 116 3.95 10.33 17.20
N ARG A 117 3.89 9.51 18.25
CA ARG A 117 3.79 9.99 19.62
C ARG A 117 5.15 10.52 20.10
N SER A 118 5.09 11.54 20.94
CA SER A 118 6.23 11.92 21.77
C SER A 118 6.57 10.79 22.74
N ARG A 119 7.86 10.66 23.10
CA ARG A 119 8.35 9.71 24.09
C ARG A 119 7.63 9.83 25.42
N ASP A 120 7.29 11.06 25.81
CA ASP A 120 6.63 11.35 27.09
C ASP A 120 5.09 11.42 26.96
N CYS A 121 4.52 10.75 25.96
CA CYS A 121 3.07 10.77 25.74
C CYS A 121 2.34 9.95 26.82
N PRO A 122 1.45 10.55 27.64
CA PRO A 122 0.74 9.87 28.71
C PRO A 122 -0.41 8.95 28.24
N ALA A 123 -0.55 8.74 26.93
CA ALA A 123 -1.63 7.90 26.39
C ALA A 123 -1.46 6.44 26.82
N HIS A 124 -2.52 5.87 27.40
CA HIS A 124 -2.57 4.49 27.84
C HIS A 124 -3.10 3.55 26.75
N LEU A 125 -2.60 2.32 26.75
CA LEU A 125 -3.07 1.27 25.86
C LEU A 125 -4.43 0.77 26.33
N THR A 126 -5.40 0.83 25.44
CA THR A 126 -6.74 0.25 25.64
C THR A 126 -6.94 -0.91 24.67
N PRO A 127 -8.01 -1.70 24.84
CA PRO A 127 -8.32 -2.77 23.90
C PRO A 127 -8.51 -2.26 22.46
N ASP A 128 -8.92 -1.00 22.27
CA ASP A 128 -9.12 -0.40 20.94
C ASP A 128 -7.89 0.38 20.43
N GLY A 129 -6.75 0.25 21.11
CA GLY A 129 -5.52 0.97 20.79
C GLY A 129 -5.18 2.04 21.83
N LEU A 130 -4.23 2.90 21.50
CA LEU A 130 -3.78 3.99 22.36
C LEU A 130 -4.77 5.16 22.30
N LYS A 131 -5.28 5.60 23.46
CA LYS A 131 -6.24 6.71 23.53
C LYS A 131 -5.50 8.03 23.68
N CYS A 132 -5.51 8.86 22.64
CA CYS A 132 -4.99 10.22 22.72
C CYS A 132 -5.74 11.01 23.79
N VAL A 133 -5.00 11.67 24.68
CA VAL A 133 -5.55 12.59 25.70
C VAL A 133 -5.28 14.06 25.35
N SER A 134 -4.94 14.35 24.09
CA SER A 134 -4.58 15.69 23.60
C SER A 134 -3.56 16.43 24.47
N CYS A 135 -2.53 15.71 24.93
CA CYS A 135 -1.46 16.23 25.79
C CYS A 135 -0.61 17.36 25.17
N GLY A 136 -0.86 17.72 23.90
CA GLY A 136 -0.16 18.79 23.18
C GLY A 136 1.28 18.47 22.75
N ARG A 137 1.84 17.29 23.08
CA ARG A 137 3.26 16.96 22.83
C ARG A 137 3.59 16.48 21.40
N CYS A 138 2.57 16.19 20.58
CA CYS A 138 2.72 15.74 19.19
C CYS A 138 1.52 16.22 18.36
N GLY A 139 1.63 16.19 17.03
CA GLY A 139 0.56 16.66 16.13
C GLY A 139 -0.75 15.86 16.21
N LEU A 140 -0.71 14.61 16.70
CA LEU A 140 -1.91 13.78 16.91
C LEU A 140 -2.96 14.45 17.81
N GLY A 141 -2.53 15.25 18.79
CA GLY A 141 -3.43 15.95 19.70
C GLY A 141 -4.32 16.99 19.01
N ARG A 142 -3.89 17.50 17.85
CA ARG A 142 -4.63 18.44 17.00
C ARG A 142 -5.35 17.73 15.86
N ALA A 143 -4.72 16.73 15.24
CA ALA A 143 -5.28 16.02 14.09
C ALA A 143 -6.50 15.16 14.46
N ILE A 144 -6.43 14.42 15.57
CA ILE A 144 -7.49 13.49 15.97
C ILE A 144 -8.82 14.23 16.27
N PRO A 145 -8.85 15.33 17.05
CA PRO A 145 -10.08 16.09 17.23
C PRO A 145 -10.69 16.61 15.93
N ALA A 146 -9.87 17.16 15.02
CA ALA A 146 -10.34 17.68 13.73
C ALA A 146 -10.98 16.57 12.87
N LEU A 147 -10.33 15.41 12.78
CA LEU A 147 -10.84 14.26 12.03
C LEU A 147 -12.11 13.67 12.65
N ASN A 148 -12.15 13.56 13.99
CA ASN A 148 -13.35 13.07 14.69
C ASN A 148 -14.53 14.03 14.52
N ALA A 149 -14.29 15.35 14.53
CA ALA A 149 -15.32 16.36 14.28
C ALA A 149 -15.90 16.25 12.85
N ALA A 150 -15.06 15.87 11.88
CA ALA A 150 -15.48 15.57 10.51
C ALA A 150 -16.21 14.21 10.37
N GLY A 151 -16.35 13.42 11.45
CA GLY A 151 -17.07 12.14 11.45
C GLY A 151 -16.20 10.89 11.28
N TYR A 152 -14.88 11.04 11.17
CA TYR A 152 -13.98 9.89 11.12
C TYR A 152 -13.93 9.15 12.46
N LYS A 153 -13.71 7.83 12.39
CA LYS A 153 -13.20 7.08 13.53
C LYS A 153 -11.68 6.98 13.43
N THR A 154 -10.96 7.42 14.46
CA THR A 154 -9.49 7.35 14.50
C THR A 154 -8.99 6.36 15.54
N PHE A 155 -7.93 5.62 15.24
CA PHE A 155 -7.24 4.77 16.21
C PHE A 155 -5.73 4.96 16.14
N ILE A 156 -5.07 5.06 17.28
CA ILE A 156 -3.61 4.97 17.36
C ILE A 156 -3.24 3.54 17.71
N ILE A 157 -2.46 2.89 16.86
CA ILE A 157 -2.23 1.46 16.92
C ILE A 157 -0.73 1.14 17.09
N PRO A 158 -0.38 0.24 18.02
CA PRO A 158 1.01 -0.19 18.19
C PRO A 158 1.49 -1.22 17.16
N GLY A 159 0.58 -1.90 16.45
CA GLY A 159 0.95 -2.89 15.45
C GLY A 159 -0.23 -3.45 14.65
N SER A 160 0.07 -4.10 13.52
CA SER A 160 -0.89 -4.52 12.50
C SER A 160 -2.00 -5.47 12.98
N THR A 161 -1.78 -6.23 14.07
CA THR A 161 -2.80 -7.09 14.69
C THR A 161 -4.01 -6.30 15.21
N PHE A 162 -3.79 -5.10 15.75
CA PHE A 162 -4.89 -4.23 16.19
C PHE A 162 -5.72 -3.74 15.01
N ILE A 163 -5.11 -3.49 13.84
CA ILE A 163 -5.85 -3.07 12.64
C ILE A 163 -6.89 -4.13 12.29
N LYS A 164 -6.49 -5.40 12.18
CA LYS A 164 -7.41 -6.52 11.89
C LYS A 164 -8.54 -6.61 12.90
N ARG A 165 -8.23 -6.42 14.18
CA ARG A 165 -9.21 -6.44 15.28
C ARG A 165 -10.21 -5.28 15.17
N MET A 166 -9.73 -4.06 14.91
CA MET A 166 -10.59 -2.88 14.76
C MET A 166 -11.46 -2.98 13.52
N VAL A 167 -10.90 -3.45 12.39
CA VAL A 167 -11.67 -3.73 11.17
C VAL A 167 -12.76 -4.76 11.45
N LYS A 168 -12.43 -5.86 12.16
CA LYS A 168 -13.43 -6.88 12.53
C LYS A 168 -14.53 -6.32 13.44
N LYS A 169 -14.17 -5.47 14.41
CA LYS A 169 -15.09 -4.91 15.41
C LYS A 169 -16.00 -3.83 14.84
N TYR A 170 -15.45 -2.91 14.05
CA TYR A 170 -16.15 -1.71 13.57
C TYR A 170 -16.62 -1.79 12.11
N GLN A 171 -16.20 -2.82 11.36
CA GLN A 171 -16.61 -3.07 9.97
C GLN A 171 -16.60 -1.81 9.08
N PRO A 172 -15.48 -1.05 9.04
CA PRO A 172 -15.37 0.11 8.16
C PRO A 172 -15.41 -0.33 6.70
N LYS A 173 -15.87 0.56 5.81
CA LYS A 173 -15.87 0.33 4.35
C LYS A 173 -14.59 0.81 3.68
N ALA A 174 -13.90 1.77 4.29
CA ALA A 174 -12.62 2.26 3.81
C ALA A 174 -11.71 2.65 4.98
N MET A 175 -10.40 2.62 4.76
CA MET A 175 -9.42 3.09 5.75
C MET A 175 -8.33 3.97 5.15
N ILE A 176 -7.81 4.89 5.95
CA ILE A 176 -6.51 5.52 5.74
C ILE A 176 -5.52 4.88 6.70
N GLY A 177 -4.42 4.33 6.18
CA GLY A 177 -3.29 3.86 6.97
C GLY A 177 -2.17 4.90 6.95
N VAL A 178 -1.80 5.41 8.10
CA VAL A 178 -0.63 6.28 8.27
C VAL A 178 0.53 5.46 8.79
N GLY A 179 1.74 5.67 8.28
CA GLY A 179 2.91 4.92 8.74
C GLY A 179 4.16 5.21 7.93
N CYS A 180 5.25 4.54 8.30
CA CYS A 180 6.42 4.49 7.42
C CYS A 180 6.08 3.73 6.13
N MET A 181 6.94 3.86 5.11
CA MET A 181 6.73 3.23 3.82
C MET A 181 6.41 1.72 3.91
N MET A 182 7.09 0.99 4.80
CA MET A 182 6.86 -0.45 4.98
C MET A 182 5.49 -0.73 5.62
N GLU A 183 5.11 0.00 6.67
CA GLU A 183 3.81 -0.14 7.34
C GLU A 183 2.65 0.18 6.39
N VAL A 184 2.78 1.26 5.61
CA VAL A 184 1.77 1.67 4.62
C VAL A 184 1.59 0.58 3.57
N LYS A 185 2.69 0.05 3.03
CA LYS A 185 2.66 -1.03 2.05
C LYS A 185 1.99 -2.29 2.60
N GLU A 186 2.35 -2.72 3.80
CA GLU A 186 1.70 -3.87 4.45
C GLU A 186 0.22 -3.62 4.71
N GLY A 187 -0.15 -2.40 5.10
CA GLY A 187 -1.53 -1.96 5.28
C GLY A 187 -2.36 -2.03 3.98
N LEU A 188 -1.80 -1.56 2.87
CA LEU A 188 -2.40 -1.64 1.54
C LEU A 188 -2.57 -3.10 1.10
N GLN A 189 -1.54 -3.93 1.27
CA GLN A 189 -1.62 -5.36 0.97
C GLN A 189 -2.69 -6.07 1.83
N MET A 190 -2.78 -5.72 3.12
CA MET A 190 -3.83 -6.25 4.00
C MET A 190 -5.22 -5.83 3.50
N GLY A 191 -5.40 -4.56 3.17
CA GLY A 191 -6.65 -4.02 2.61
C GLY A 191 -7.07 -4.76 1.34
N ARG A 192 -6.12 -5.03 0.43
CA ARG A 192 -6.34 -5.85 -0.78
C ARG A 192 -6.85 -7.25 -0.43
N LYS A 193 -6.22 -7.94 0.52
CA LYS A 193 -6.60 -9.31 0.93
C LYS A 193 -8.02 -9.40 1.47
N ILE A 194 -8.49 -8.36 2.16
CA ILE A 194 -9.85 -8.30 2.72
C ILE A 194 -10.83 -7.50 1.85
N SER A 195 -10.45 -7.16 0.62
CA SER A 195 -11.26 -6.37 -0.33
C SER A 195 -11.77 -5.03 0.22
N MET A 196 -11.01 -4.40 1.11
CA MET A 196 -11.33 -3.08 1.66
C MET A 196 -10.64 -1.98 0.85
N THR A 197 -11.31 -0.85 0.68
CA THR A 197 -10.72 0.35 0.08
C THR A 197 -9.73 0.96 1.06
N THR A 198 -8.46 1.08 0.66
CA THR A 198 -7.40 1.57 1.54
C THR A 198 -6.60 2.65 0.83
N ILE A 199 -6.32 3.73 1.54
CA ILE A 199 -5.35 4.76 1.14
C ILE A 199 -4.22 4.78 2.17
N GLY A 200 -2.99 4.92 1.69
CA GLY A 200 -1.78 5.03 2.50
C GLY A 200 -1.26 6.46 2.54
N VAL A 201 -0.92 6.99 3.71
CA VAL A 201 -0.23 8.29 3.86
C VAL A 201 1.09 8.04 4.59
N MET A 202 2.19 8.48 3.98
CA MET A 202 3.54 8.19 4.49
C MET A 202 3.99 9.25 5.50
N THR A 203 4.77 8.83 6.49
CA THR A 203 5.49 9.74 7.39
C THR A 203 6.70 10.36 6.68
N LYS A 204 7.07 11.60 7.04
CA LYS A 204 8.27 12.29 6.51
C LYS A 204 9.55 11.68 7.05
N THR A 205 9.52 11.18 8.29
CA THR A 205 10.66 10.54 8.94
C THR A 205 10.30 9.13 9.38
N ASP A 206 11.22 8.20 9.13
CA ASP A 206 11.14 6.83 9.61
C ASP A 206 11.73 6.74 11.03
N GLY A 207 11.14 5.91 11.88
CA GLY A 207 11.60 5.71 13.25
C GLY A 207 10.55 5.07 14.14
N CYS A 208 10.96 4.68 15.35
CA CYS A 208 10.08 4.04 16.31
C CYS A 208 9.36 5.04 17.23
N VAL A 209 9.87 6.27 17.38
CA VAL A 209 9.29 7.32 18.23
C VAL A 209 9.58 8.70 17.64
N GLU A 210 8.69 9.66 17.87
CA GLU A 210 8.82 11.06 17.41
C GLU A 210 9.00 11.20 15.90
N THR A 211 8.36 10.31 15.13
CA THR A 211 8.26 10.49 13.69
C THR A 211 7.38 11.70 13.36
N THR A 212 7.67 12.29 12.20
CA THR A 212 6.95 13.46 11.69
C THR A 212 6.19 13.08 10.44
N MET A 213 5.10 13.79 10.16
CA MET A 213 4.30 13.58 8.95
C MET A 213 3.83 14.91 8.39
N ASP A 214 3.43 14.87 7.12
CA ASP A 214 2.67 15.96 6.55
C ASP A 214 1.20 15.84 6.98
N TYR A 215 0.78 16.71 7.89
CA TYR A 215 -0.62 16.73 8.32
C TYR A 215 -1.51 17.40 7.29
N GLU A 216 -0.98 18.28 6.43
CA GLU A 216 -1.75 18.90 5.36
C GLU A 216 -2.13 17.85 4.31
N GLU A 217 -1.17 17.01 3.90
CA GLU A 217 -1.42 15.86 3.01
C GLU A 217 -2.48 14.92 3.60
N LEU A 218 -2.39 14.60 4.90
CA LEU A 218 -3.39 13.76 5.56
C LEU A 218 -4.78 14.39 5.51
N MET A 219 -4.90 15.69 5.78
CA MET A 219 -6.18 16.38 5.77
C MET A 219 -6.75 16.48 4.36
N GLU A 220 -5.93 16.71 3.34
CA GLU A 220 -6.35 16.69 1.94
C GLU A 220 -6.93 15.32 1.56
N VAL A 221 -6.20 14.24 1.86
CA VAL A 221 -6.65 12.86 1.60
C VAL A 221 -7.90 12.50 2.40
N ALA A 222 -8.00 12.94 3.66
CA ALA A 222 -9.19 12.74 4.48
C ALA A 222 -10.41 13.54 3.97
N SER A 223 -10.17 14.67 3.30
CA SER A 223 -11.23 15.52 2.75
C SER A 223 -11.80 15.00 1.43
N LEU A 224 -11.26 13.92 0.86
CA LEU A 224 -11.70 13.39 -0.42
C LEU A 224 -13.19 13.04 -0.42
N GLY A 225 -13.95 13.66 -1.33
CA GLY A 225 -15.39 13.47 -1.46
C GLY A 225 -16.23 14.23 -0.43
N LEU A 226 -15.63 15.10 0.38
CA LEU A 226 -16.35 16.07 1.21
C LEU A 226 -16.56 17.40 0.47
N ALA A 227 -17.58 18.14 0.87
CA ALA A 227 -17.86 19.49 0.34
C ALA A 227 -16.89 20.54 0.88
N GLU A 228 -16.44 20.36 2.13
CA GLU A 228 -15.49 21.24 2.81
C GLU A 228 -14.23 20.47 3.18
N GLN A 229 -13.09 21.15 3.15
CA GLN A 229 -11.82 20.59 3.60
C GLN A 229 -11.76 20.54 5.13
N ILE A 230 -11.25 19.43 5.66
CA ILE A 230 -10.99 19.26 7.08
C ILE A 230 -9.78 20.14 7.42
N VAL A 231 -10.01 21.20 8.18
CA VAL A 231 -8.93 22.09 8.61
C VAL A 231 -8.43 21.65 9.97
N MET A 232 -7.12 21.46 10.05
CA MET A 232 -6.42 21.23 11.31
C MET A 232 -5.95 22.57 11.88
N GLU A 233 -6.13 22.77 13.17
CA GLU A 233 -5.62 23.98 13.83
C GLU A 233 -4.09 24.04 13.72
N PRO A 234 -3.48 25.21 13.41
CA PRO A 234 -2.04 25.31 13.17
C PRO A 234 -1.24 24.90 14.40
N ASP A 235 0.03 24.54 14.18
CA ASP A 235 0.89 24.25 15.32
C ASP A 235 1.20 25.56 16.07
N PRO A 236 0.86 25.70 17.36
CA PRO A 236 1.22 26.89 18.12
C PRO A 236 2.75 27.09 18.20
N ARG A 237 3.57 26.09 17.86
CA ARG A 237 5.04 26.15 17.87
C ARG A 237 5.66 26.43 16.50
N SER A 238 4.89 26.40 15.40
CA SER A 238 5.44 26.63 14.06
C SER A 238 5.74 28.10 13.75
N GLY A 239 5.36 29.02 14.65
CA GLY A 239 5.61 30.47 14.53
C GLY A 239 6.91 30.96 15.17
N THR A 240 7.68 30.09 15.83
CA THR A 240 9.02 30.40 16.37
C THR A 240 10.09 29.78 15.50
N ARG A 241 10.42 30.45 14.39
CA ARG A 241 11.68 30.29 13.67
C ARG A 241 12.23 31.66 13.33
#